data_AF-A0A8R1DWS3-F1
#
_entry.id   AF-A0A8R1DWS3-F1
#
_cell.length_a   1.000
_cell.length_b   1.000
_cell.length_c   1.000
_cell.angle_alpha   90.00
_cell.angle_beta   90.00
_cell.angle_gamma   90.00
#
_symmetry.space_group_name_H-M   'P 1'
#
loop_
_entity.id
_entity.type
_entity.pdbx_description
1 polymer ?
#
loop_
_entity_poly.entity_id
_entity_poly.type
_entity_poly.pdbx_seq_one_letter_code
_entity_poly.pdbx_strand_id
1 'polypeptide(L)'
;MKSSPHRPSIELLFKRGLGSAEIARRLQISSSTVRILRRHFAGGPFILQQDWAPSHGSRSTLAVLEAHFPGFLDKNLWPASSPDLNPMDFSVWGMLEGKIAGKVFATVDDLKAALEVAWASIDDGYLRRTVNSVKKRLRAV
;
A
#
# COMPACT_ATOMS: atom_id res chain seq x y z
N MET A 1 -0.26 -14.65 -13.93
CA MET A 1 1.12 -14.15 -13.78
C MET A 1 1.99 -15.25 -13.17
N LYS A 2 3.06 -15.68 -13.85
CA LYS A 2 4.07 -16.56 -13.25
C LYS A 2 5.24 -15.67 -12.83
N SER A 3 5.52 -15.63 -11.53
CA SER A 3 6.70 -14.96 -10.97
C SER A 3 7.97 -15.50 -11.63
N SER A 4 8.94 -14.62 -11.90
CA SER A 4 10.27 -15.05 -12.37
C SER A 4 10.88 -16.07 -11.40
N PRO A 5 11.35 -17.24 -11.88
CA PRO A 5 11.76 -18.36 -11.01
C PRO A 5 13.01 -18.07 -10.16
N HIS A 6 13.69 -16.95 -10.39
CA HIS A 6 15.00 -16.67 -9.78
C HIS A 6 14.97 -15.71 -8.59
N ARG A 7 13.85 -15.05 -8.29
CA ARG A 7 13.75 -14.13 -7.13
C ARG A 7 12.64 -14.54 -6.16
N PRO A 8 12.97 -14.77 -4.87
CA PRO A 8 11.99 -15.18 -3.88
C PRO A 8 11.08 -13.99 -3.49
N SER A 9 9.77 -14.23 -3.47
CA SER A 9 8.79 -13.25 -2.99
C SER A 9 8.96 -12.95 -1.50
N ILE A 10 8.44 -11.80 -1.05
CA ILE A 10 8.43 -11.40 0.38
C ILE A 10 7.78 -12.50 1.24
N GLU A 11 6.68 -13.08 0.77
CA GLU A 11 5.97 -14.16 1.47
C GLU A 11 6.85 -15.40 1.63
N LEU A 12 7.57 -15.82 0.58
CA LEU A 12 8.47 -16.95 0.64
C LEU A 12 9.62 -16.71 1.61
N LEU A 13 10.17 -15.49 1.65
CA LEU A 13 11.23 -15.13 2.59
C LEU A 13 10.74 -15.07 4.03
N PHE A 14 9.47 -14.70 4.26
CA PHE A 14 8.82 -14.82 5.57
C PHE A 14 8.71 -16.29 6.00
N LYS A 15 8.24 -17.18 5.12
CA LYS A 15 8.12 -18.62 5.40
C LYS A 15 9.47 -19.30 5.68
N ARG A 16 10.55 -18.78 5.12
CA ARG A 16 11.93 -19.23 5.40
C ARG A 16 12.51 -18.70 6.72
N GLY A 17 11.76 -17.92 7.50
CA GLY A 17 12.17 -17.45 8.82
C GLY A 17 13.15 -16.28 8.82
N LEU A 18 13.42 -15.64 7.67
CA LEU A 18 14.37 -14.51 7.60
C LEU A 18 13.86 -13.31 8.40
N GLY A 19 14.75 -12.51 9.00
CA GLY A 19 14.38 -11.27 9.68
C GLY A 19 14.01 -10.14 8.70
N SER A 20 13.22 -9.15 9.16
CA SER A 20 12.78 -8.03 8.31
C SER A 20 13.93 -7.19 7.73
N ALA A 21 15.00 -6.96 8.50
CA ALA A 21 16.18 -6.23 8.03
C ALA A 21 16.94 -6.98 6.93
N GLU A 22 17.03 -8.30 7.05
CA GLU A 22 17.68 -9.15 6.04
C GLU A 22 16.88 -9.16 4.73
N ILE A 23 15.56 -9.28 4.82
CA ILE A 23 14.67 -9.23 3.65
C ILE A 23 14.74 -7.86 2.98
N ALA A 24 14.72 -6.77 3.76
CA ALA A 24 14.84 -5.41 3.24
C ALA A 24 16.14 -5.22 2.43
N ARG A 25 17.28 -5.71 2.95
CA ARG A 25 18.56 -5.69 2.23
C ARG A 25 18.51 -6.52 0.95
N ARG A 26 18.00 -7.75 1.00
CA ARG A 26 17.94 -8.65 -0.17
C ARG A 26 17.09 -8.10 -1.29
N LEU A 27 15.97 -7.46 -0.94
CA LEU A 27 14.99 -6.97 -1.90
C LEU A 27 15.18 -5.48 -2.25
N GLN A 28 16.13 -4.79 -1.61
CA GLN A 28 16.37 -3.36 -1.78
C GLN A 28 15.10 -2.52 -1.58
N ILE A 29 14.29 -2.89 -0.59
CA ILE A 29 13.10 -2.15 -0.17
C ILE A 29 13.26 -1.69 1.28
N SER A 30 12.47 -0.72 1.70
CA SER A 30 12.53 -0.21 3.08
C SER A 30 12.26 -1.30 4.11
N SER A 31 13.06 -1.30 5.19
CA SER A 31 12.85 -2.16 6.36
C SER A 31 11.51 -1.90 7.05
N SER A 32 11.02 -0.66 7.00
CA SER A 32 9.69 -0.31 7.51
C SER A 32 8.59 -1.02 6.72
N THR A 33 8.68 -1.04 5.40
CA THR A 33 7.73 -1.75 4.51
C THR A 33 7.70 -3.24 4.84
N VAL A 34 8.86 -3.89 4.96
CA VAL A 34 8.92 -5.31 5.31
C VAL A 34 8.32 -5.59 6.69
N ARG A 35 8.58 -4.73 7.67
CA ARG A 35 8.02 -4.85 9.02
C ARG A 35 6.51 -4.72 9.02
N ILE A 36 5.96 -3.76 8.27
CA ILE A 36 4.51 -3.56 8.11
C ILE A 36 3.88 -4.79 7.46
N LEU A 37 4.43 -5.26 6.33
CA LEU A 37 3.91 -6.44 5.65
C LEU A 37 3.93 -7.68 6.54
N ARG A 38 5.01 -7.88 7.31
CA ARG A 38 5.09 -8.97 8.28
C ARG A 38 4.04 -8.85 9.37
N ARG A 39 3.86 -7.66 9.95
CA ARG A 39 2.91 -7.40 11.03
C ARG A 39 1.47 -7.69 10.60
N HIS A 40 1.09 -7.25 9.40
CA HIS A 40 -0.31 -7.32 8.96
C HIS A 40 -0.66 -8.62 8.25
N PHE A 41 0.28 -9.24 7.54
CA PHE A 41 -0.01 -10.44 6.77
C PHE A 41 0.58 -11.72 7.39
N ALA A 42 1.51 -11.63 8.34
CA ALA A 42 2.11 -12.77 9.04
C ALA A 42 2.61 -13.91 8.11
N GLY A 43 3.00 -13.58 6.87
CA GLY A 43 3.38 -14.59 5.85
C GLY A 43 2.22 -15.23 5.09
N GLY A 44 1.00 -14.75 5.29
CA GLY A 44 -0.18 -15.04 4.47
C GLY A 44 -0.22 -14.21 3.18
N PRO A 45 -1.15 -14.56 2.26
CA PRO A 45 -1.24 -13.93 0.95
C PRO A 45 -1.75 -12.50 1.06
N PHE A 46 -1.25 -11.63 0.18
CA PHE A 46 -1.74 -10.27 0.01
C PHE A 46 -1.63 -9.87 -1.47
N ILE A 47 -2.37 -8.83 -1.85
CA ILE A 47 -2.31 -8.26 -3.19
C ILE A 47 -2.07 -6.77 -3.03
N LEU A 48 -1.08 -6.23 -3.74
CA LEU A 48 -0.89 -4.80 -3.83
C LEU A 48 -1.89 -4.21 -4.83
N GLN A 49 -2.68 -3.23 -4.38
CA GLN A 49 -3.42 -2.35 -5.28
C GLN A 49 -2.67 -1.03 -5.40
N GLN A 50 -2.53 -0.55 -6.62
CA GLN A 50 -2.00 0.78 -6.96
C GLN A 50 -2.86 1.36 -8.08
N ASP A 51 -2.86 2.67 -8.23
CA ASP A 51 -3.36 3.32 -9.44
C ASP A 51 -2.33 3.14 -10.58
N TRP A 52 -2.77 3.37 -11.82
CA TRP A 52 -1.95 3.17 -13.00
C TRP A 52 -1.38 4.48 -13.55
N ALA A 53 -0.97 5.39 -12.66
CA ALA A 53 -0.17 6.54 -13.06
C ALA A 53 1.11 6.06 -13.80
N PRO A 54 1.67 6.86 -14.74
CA PRO A 54 2.77 6.40 -15.59
C PRO A 54 3.99 5.83 -14.84
N SER A 55 4.31 6.37 -13.65
CA SER A 55 5.37 5.86 -12.78
C SER A 55 5.09 4.44 -12.29
N HIS A 56 3.86 4.16 -11.85
CA HIS A 56 3.43 2.84 -11.38
C HIS A 56 3.38 1.78 -12.49
N GLY A 57 3.12 2.21 -13.72
CA GLY A 57 3.16 1.38 -14.92
C GLY A 57 4.53 1.24 -15.59
N SER A 58 5.58 1.87 -15.06
CA SER A 58 6.92 1.81 -15.63
C SER A 58 7.51 0.40 -15.57
N ARG A 59 8.36 0.06 -16.55
CA ARG A 59 9.05 -1.25 -16.62
C ARG A 59 9.84 -1.55 -15.34
N SER A 60 10.49 -0.55 -14.76
CA SER A 60 11.26 -0.69 -13.52
C SER A 60 10.36 -1.00 -12.33
N THR A 61 9.21 -0.32 -12.20
CA THR A 61 8.26 -0.59 -11.11
C THR A 61 7.65 -1.98 -11.25
N LEU A 62 7.20 -2.37 -12.43
CA LEU A 62 6.64 -3.70 -12.67
C LEU A 62 7.65 -4.81 -12.37
N ALA A 63 8.92 -4.64 -12.74
CA ALA A 63 9.97 -5.60 -12.42
C ALA A 63 10.15 -5.80 -10.89
N VAL A 64 10.01 -4.74 -10.08
CA VAL A 64 10.03 -4.82 -8.61
C VAL A 64 8.80 -5.56 -8.09
N LEU A 65 7.61 -5.23 -8.61
CA LEU A 65 6.36 -5.86 -8.18
C LEU A 65 6.35 -7.36 -8.48
N GLU A 66 6.70 -7.75 -9.71
CA GLU A 66 6.77 -9.15 -10.15
C GLU A 66 7.81 -9.97 -9.39
N ALA A 67 8.92 -9.34 -8.98
CA ALA A 67 10.00 -10.02 -8.27
C ALA A 67 9.74 -10.19 -6.77
N HIS A 68 8.99 -9.29 -6.14
CA HIS A 68 8.96 -9.19 -4.68
C HIS A 68 7.57 -9.38 -4.08
N PHE A 69 6.51 -9.02 -4.80
CA PHE A 69 5.15 -9.11 -4.27
C PHE A 69 4.49 -10.43 -4.69
N PRO A 70 3.70 -11.07 -3.80
CA PRO A 70 2.97 -12.29 -4.15
C PRO A 70 1.88 -12.05 -5.21
N GLY A 71 1.40 -10.81 -5.35
CA GLY A 71 0.51 -10.37 -6.41
C GLY A 71 0.25 -8.87 -6.37
N PHE A 72 -0.20 -8.31 -7.49
CA PHE A 72 -0.69 -6.95 -7.60
C PHE A 72 -1.83 -6.89 -8.63
N LEU A 73 -2.72 -5.89 -8.50
CA LEU A 73 -3.78 -5.68 -9.49
C LEU A 73 -3.20 -5.01 -10.73
N ASP A 74 -3.09 -5.76 -11.83
CA ASP A 74 -2.56 -5.25 -13.10
C ASP A 74 -3.48 -4.19 -13.76
N LYS A 75 -2.98 -3.54 -14.82
CA LYS A 75 -3.69 -2.45 -15.52
C LYS A 75 -4.99 -2.88 -16.19
N ASN A 76 -5.20 -4.18 -16.40
CA ASN A 76 -6.42 -4.71 -17.00
C ASN A 76 -7.46 -5.02 -15.92
N LEU A 77 -7.04 -5.17 -14.65
CA LEU A 77 -7.91 -5.41 -13.51
C LEU A 77 -8.32 -4.15 -12.75
N TRP A 78 -7.47 -3.11 -12.76
CA TRP A 78 -7.78 -1.82 -12.14
C TRP A 78 -8.17 -0.78 -13.20
N PRO A 79 -9.42 -0.27 -13.19
CA PRO A 79 -9.88 0.71 -14.17
C PRO A 79 -9.11 2.03 -14.06
N ALA A 80 -8.85 2.65 -15.21
CA ALA A 80 -8.20 3.96 -15.29
C ALA A 80 -9.14 5.04 -14.72
N SER A 81 -8.55 6.04 -14.07
CA SER A 81 -9.29 7.21 -13.56
C SER A 81 -10.46 6.86 -12.62
N SER A 82 -10.28 5.89 -11.73
CA SER A 82 -11.31 5.43 -10.78
C SER A 82 -10.96 5.73 -9.32
N PRO A 83 -10.83 7.01 -8.92
CA PRO A 83 -10.58 7.39 -7.53
C PRO A 83 -11.74 6.99 -6.60
N ASP A 84 -12.95 6.84 -7.15
CA ASP A 84 -14.13 6.38 -6.45
C ASP A 84 -14.04 4.92 -5.98
N LEU A 85 -13.11 4.13 -6.56
CA LEU A 85 -12.83 2.75 -6.19
C LEU A 85 -11.60 2.60 -5.29
N ASN A 86 -10.71 3.60 -5.23
CA ASN A 86 -9.50 3.57 -4.41
C ASN A 86 -9.79 4.02 -2.96
N PRO A 87 -9.67 3.15 -1.94
CA PRO A 87 -9.85 3.50 -0.53
C PRO A 87 -9.06 4.71 -0.06
N MET A 88 -7.84 4.89 -0.60
CA MET A 88 -7.01 6.02 -0.25
C MET A 88 -7.63 7.34 -0.72
N ASP A 89 -8.11 7.36 -1.96
CA ASP A 89 -8.64 8.57 -2.61
C ASP A 89 -10.04 8.94 -2.10
N PHE A 90 -10.99 7.99 -2.07
CA PHE A 90 -12.37 8.33 -1.70
C PHE A 90 -12.58 8.53 -0.19
N SER A 91 -11.58 8.25 0.65
CA SER A 91 -11.77 8.20 2.11
C SER A 91 -10.55 8.65 2.91
N VAL A 92 -9.43 7.93 2.84
CA VAL A 92 -8.33 8.11 3.81
C VAL A 92 -7.68 9.49 3.68
N TRP A 93 -7.41 9.95 2.46
CA TRP A 93 -6.83 11.28 2.23
C TRP A 93 -7.73 12.41 2.73
N GLY A 94 -9.01 12.40 2.37
CA GLY A 94 -9.96 13.41 2.84
C GLY A 94 -10.12 13.41 4.38
N MET A 95 -9.99 12.25 5.02
CA MET A 95 -10.02 12.17 6.49
C MET A 95 -8.77 12.78 7.15
N LEU A 96 -7.59 12.53 6.60
CA LEU A 96 -6.35 13.16 7.06
C LEU A 96 -6.39 14.67 6.89
N GLU A 97 -6.79 15.14 5.70
CA GLU A 97 -6.96 16.57 5.41
C GLU A 97 -7.96 17.20 6.38
N GLY A 98 -9.11 16.56 6.63
CA GLY A 98 -10.11 17.03 7.58
C GLY A 98 -9.58 17.16 9.02
N LYS A 99 -8.67 16.29 9.46
CA LYS A 99 -8.05 16.37 10.80
C LYS A 99 -7.07 17.52 10.97
N ILE A 100 -6.49 18.02 9.88
CA ILE A 100 -5.54 19.13 9.89
C ILE A 100 -6.12 20.42 9.31
N ALA A 101 -7.36 20.38 8.81
CA ALA A 101 -8.04 21.52 8.24
C ALA A 101 -8.10 22.71 9.22
N GLY A 102 -7.90 23.92 8.70
CA GLY A 102 -7.87 25.15 9.48
C GLY A 102 -6.59 25.41 10.27
N LYS A 103 -5.61 24.50 10.24
CA LYS A 103 -4.28 24.72 10.82
C LYS A 103 -3.35 25.36 9.80
N VAL A 104 -2.49 26.25 10.28
CA VAL A 104 -1.38 26.82 9.49
C VAL A 104 -0.09 26.21 10.01
N PHE A 105 0.75 25.73 9.10
CA PHE A 105 2.04 25.12 9.40
C PHE A 105 3.15 26.03 8.91
N ALA A 106 4.12 26.33 9.77
CA ALA A 106 5.23 27.21 9.42
C ALA A 106 6.26 26.51 8.52
N THR A 107 6.39 25.19 8.67
CA THR A 107 7.33 24.37 7.90
C THR A 107 6.67 23.09 7.35
N VAL A 108 7.33 22.48 6.37
CA VAL A 108 6.95 21.17 5.84
C VAL A 108 7.06 20.09 6.92
N ASP A 109 7.99 20.23 7.86
CA ASP A 109 8.18 19.25 8.94
C ASP A 109 7.06 19.34 9.98
N ASP A 110 6.53 20.54 10.26
CA ASP A 110 5.34 20.71 11.10
C ASP A 110 4.11 20.04 10.45
N LEU A 111 3.95 20.21 9.13
CA LEU A 111 2.89 19.56 8.37
C LEU A 111 3.02 18.02 8.42
N LYS A 112 4.22 17.49 8.19
CA LYS A 112 4.48 16.04 8.29
C LYS A 112 4.17 15.51 9.68
N ALA A 113 4.64 16.18 10.74
CA ALA A 113 4.39 15.77 12.11
C ALA A 113 2.87 15.76 12.43
N ALA A 114 2.14 16.77 11.96
CA ALA A 114 0.68 16.81 12.12
C ALA A 114 -0.03 15.68 11.37
N LEU A 115 0.42 15.35 10.15
CA LEU A 115 -0.09 14.22 9.37
C LEU A 115 0.24 12.87 10.01
N GLU A 116 1.42 12.71 10.60
CA GLU A 116 1.81 11.50 11.34
C GLU A 116 0.92 11.28 12.58
N VAL A 117 0.62 12.35 13.33
CA VAL A 117 -0.32 12.31 14.45
C VAL A 117 -1.74 11.98 13.96
N ALA A 118 -2.18 12.62 12.87
CA ALA A 118 -3.49 12.34 12.28
C ALA A 118 -3.60 10.87 11.82
N TRP A 119 -2.56 10.35 11.17
CA TRP A 119 -2.45 8.95 10.73
C TRP A 119 -2.48 7.97 11.90
N ALA A 120 -1.71 8.24 12.96
CA ALA A 120 -1.69 7.39 14.15
C ALA A 120 -3.05 7.36 14.89
N SER A 121 -3.89 8.39 14.69
CA SER A 121 -5.23 8.48 15.27
C SER A 121 -6.33 7.80 14.44
N ILE A 122 -5.99 7.21 13.28
CA ILE A 122 -6.96 6.49 12.46
C ILE A 122 -7.37 5.20 13.16
N ASP A 123 -8.66 5.03 13.39
CA ASP A 123 -9.24 3.80 13.92
C ASP A 123 -9.15 2.64 12.91
N ASP A 124 -8.71 1.47 13.37
CA ASP A 124 -8.71 0.23 12.58
C ASP A 124 -10.11 -0.11 12.07
N GLY A 125 -11.15 0.16 12.86
CA GLY A 125 -12.55 -0.06 12.46
C GLY A 125 -12.95 0.83 11.28
N TYR A 126 -12.49 2.08 11.24
CA TYR A 126 -12.67 2.99 10.12
C TYR A 126 -12.04 2.42 8.85
N LEU A 127 -10.77 2.00 8.90
CA LEU A 127 -10.08 1.41 7.74
C LEU A 127 -10.81 0.16 7.21
N ARG A 128 -11.26 -0.73 8.11
CA ARG A 128 -12.03 -1.93 7.73
C ARG A 128 -13.33 -1.57 7.03
N ARG A 129 -14.09 -0.57 7.54
CA ARG A 129 -15.32 -0.10 6.89
C ARG A 129 -15.05 0.50 5.52
N THR A 130 -13.99 1.31 5.39
CA THR A 130 -13.57 1.90 4.11
C THR A 130 -13.28 0.81 3.08
N VAL A 131 -12.44 -0.18 3.41
CA VAL A 131 -12.12 -1.30 2.51
C VAL A 131 -13.37 -2.12 2.17
N ASN A 132 -14.22 -2.43 3.16
CA ASN A 132 -15.45 -3.19 2.92
C ASN A 132 -16.44 -2.44 1.99
N SER A 133 -16.40 -1.11 1.98
CA SER A 133 -17.26 -0.29 1.11
C SER A 133 -16.91 -0.40 -0.38
N VAL A 134 -15.69 -0.84 -0.72
CA VAL A 134 -15.25 -1.01 -2.13
C VAL A 134 -16.18 -1.97 -2.87
N LYS A 135 -16.62 -3.07 -2.23
CA LYS A 135 -17.55 -4.03 -2.86
C LYS A 135 -18.90 -3.39 -3.24
N LYS A 136 -19.37 -2.41 -2.48
CA LYS A 136 -20.60 -1.69 -2.81
C LYS A 136 -20.35 -0.72 -3.97
N ARG A 137 -19.23 0.00 -3.96
CA ARG A 137 -18.82 0.93 -5.01
C ARG A 137 -18.63 0.23 -6.36
N LEU A 138 -17.98 -0.93 -6.36
CA LEU A 138 -17.81 -1.78 -7.55
C LEU A 138 -19.13 -2.26 -8.17
N ARG A 139 -20.22 -2.36 -7.40
CA ARG A 139 -21.54 -2.74 -7.92
C ARG A 139 -22.34 -1.56 -8.46
N ALA A 140 -21.86 -0.34 -8.23
CA ALA A 140 -22.51 0.88 -8.66
C ALA A 140 -21.90 1.46 -9.95
N VAL A 141 -20.88 0.77 -10.51
CA VAL A 141 -20.20 1.11 -11.77
C VAL A 141 -20.51 0.09 -12.85
#